data_AF-A0A7G1IH79-F1
#
_entry.id   AF-A0A7G1IH79-F1
#
_cell.length_a   1.000
_cell.length_b   1.000
_cell.length_c   1.000
_cell.angle_alpha   90.00
_cell.angle_beta   90.00
_cell.angle_gamma   90.00
#
_symmetry.space_group_name_H-M   'P 1'
#
loop_
_entity.id
_entity.type
_entity.pdbx_description
1 polymer ?
#
loop_
_entity_poly.entity_id
_entity_poly.type
_entity_poly.pdbx_seq_one_letter_code
_entity_poly.pdbx_strand_id
1 'polypeptide(L)'
;MAAGVLTAKGRQTRQAIEQAARKLFAERGFHGTTLADITSAAGKSPAVFYRYFSDKEDLLAALAESFLHDVVAPSGLSVHLPDTPTTTRSSPRWSPDTGTSSNRTSAS
;
A
#
# COMPACT_ATOMS: atom_id res chain seq x y z
N MET A 1 -5.75 -7.36 -24.86
CA MET A 1 -6.73 -8.44 -24.61
C MET A 1 -8.00 -7.80 -24.10
N ALA A 2 -9.12 -7.94 -24.80
CA ALA A 2 -10.37 -7.25 -24.52
C ALA A 2 -10.81 -7.49 -23.07
N ALA A 3 -10.92 -6.42 -22.29
CA ALA A 3 -11.53 -6.46 -20.96
C ALA A 3 -12.99 -6.88 -21.14
N GLY A 4 -13.26 -8.18 -21.01
CA GLY A 4 -14.61 -8.71 -21.07
C GLY A 4 -15.44 -8.01 -20.01
N VAL A 5 -16.39 -7.17 -20.45
CA VAL A 5 -17.26 -6.40 -19.57
C VAL A 5 -17.91 -7.38 -18.59
N LEU A 6 -17.58 -7.25 -17.30
CA LEU A 6 -18.13 -8.12 -16.27
C LEU A 6 -19.67 -8.13 -16.39
N THR A 7 -20.25 -9.33 -16.31
CA THR A 7 -21.70 -9.49 -16.22
C THR A 7 -22.24 -8.68 -15.03
N ALA A 8 -23.51 -8.31 -15.04
CA ALA A 8 -24.11 -7.55 -13.92
C ALA A 8 -23.85 -8.22 -12.56
N LYS A 9 -23.98 -9.55 -12.50
CA LYS A 9 -23.65 -10.36 -11.31
C LYS A 9 -22.16 -10.30 -10.94
N GLY A 10 -21.29 -10.29 -11.95
CA GLY A 10 -19.85 -10.14 -11.75
C GLY A 10 -19.50 -8.78 -11.13
N ARG A 11 -20.11 -7.70 -11.61
CA ARG A 11 -19.93 -6.35 -11.05
C ARG A 11 -20.43 -6.26 -9.61
N GLN A 12 -21.60 -6.79 -9.31
CA GLN A 12 -22.12 -6.84 -7.93
C GLN A 12 -21.19 -7.62 -6.99
N THR A 13 -20.63 -8.73 -7.47
CA THR A 13 -19.71 -9.54 -6.67
C THR A 13 -18.42 -8.78 -6.37
N ARG A 14 -17.84 -8.13 -7.39
CA ARG A 14 -16.66 -7.28 -7.24
C ARG A 14 -16.92 -6.15 -6.24
N GLN A 15 -18.03 -5.44 -6.39
CA GLN A 15 -18.43 -4.34 -5.48
C GLN A 15 -18.62 -4.81 -4.03
N ALA A 16 -19.21 -5.99 -3.81
CA ALA A 16 -19.37 -6.54 -2.46
C ALA A 16 -18.02 -6.80 -1.77
N ILE A 17 -17.04 -7.32 -2.52
CA ILE A 17 -15.67 -7.53 -2.01
C ILE A 17 -15.01 -6.18 -1.69
N GLU A 18 -15.10 -5.21 -2.60
CA GLU A 18 -14.53 -3.86 -2.41
C GLU A 18 -15.13 -3.15 -1.19
N GLN A 19 -16.45 -3.22 -0.99
CA GLN A 19 -17.12 -2.62 0.16
C GLN A 19 -16.69 -3.26 1.49
N ALA A 20 -16.62 -4.59 1.53
CA ALA A 20 -16.15 -5.32 2.72
C ALA A 20 -14.71 -4.97 3.07
N ALA A 21 -13.84 -4.89 2.06
CA ALA A 21 -12.44 -4.51 2.23
C ALA A 21 -12.30 -3.07 2.75
N ARG A 22 -13.02 -2.10 2.19
CA ARG A 22 -13.02 -0.70 2.67
C ARG A 22 -13.35 -0.63 4.16
N LYS A 23 -14.41 -1.33 4.58
CA LYS A 23 -14.84 -1.35 5.98
C LYS A 23 -13.77 -1.94 6.90
N LEU A 24 -13.25 -3.12 6.57
CA LEU A 24 -12.27 -3.80 7.40
C LEU A 24 -10.93 -3.06 7.46
N PHE A 25 -10.48 -2.49 6.34
CA PHE A 25 -9.27 -1.66 6.32
C PHE A 25 -9.43 -0.40 7.17
N ALA A 26 -10.62 0.23 7.19
CA ALA A 26 -10.88 1.36 8.06
C ALA A 26 -10.93 0.99 9.55
N GLU A 27 -11.44 -0.20 9.89
CA GLU A 27 -11.58 -0.66 11.29
C GLU A 27 -10.28 -1.23 11.88
N ARG A 28 -9.49 -1.95 11.07
CA ARG A 28 -8.37 -2.78 11.54
C ARG A 28 -7.04 -2.48 10.84
N GLY A 29 -7.05 -1.58 9.85
CA GLY A 29 -5.91 -1.33 8.98
C GLY A 29 -5.69 -2.44 7.94
N PHE A 30 -4.78 -2.17 7.00
CA PHE A 30 -4.43 -3.10 5.92
C PHE A 30 -3.79 -4.38 6.45
N HIS A 31 -2.76 -4.29 7.29
CA HIS A 31 -2.05 -5.46 7.80
C HIS A 31 -2.89 -6.30 8.77
N GLY A 32 -3.81 -5.67 9.52
CA GLY A 32 -4.73 -6.35 10.45
C GLY A 32 -5.92 -7.05 9.78
N THR A 33 -6.03 -6.99 8.45
CA THR A 33 -7.12 -7.59 7.69
C THR A 33 -6.61 -8.68 6.75
N THR A 34 -7.21 -9.86 6.79
CA THR A 34 -6.88 -10.97 5.87
C THR A 34 -7.87 -11.06 4.71
N LEU A 35 -7.47 -11.74 3.63
CA LEU A 35 -8.35 -12.05 2.50
C LEU A 35 -9.55 -12.90 2.95
N ALA A 36 -9.35 -13.82 3.90
CA ALA A 36 -10.40 -14.63 4.48
C ALA A 36 -11.45 -13.77 5.21
N ASP A 37 -11.03 -12.78 5.98
CA ASP A 37 -11.94 -11.84 6.65
C ASP A 37 -12.80 -11.07 5.65
N ILE A 38 -12.17 -10.56 4.58
CA ILE A 38 -12.85 -9.77 3.53
C ILE A 38 -13.89 -10.63 2.82
N THR A 39 -13.51 -11.82 2.38
CA THR A 39 -14.40 -12.71 1.63
C THR A 39 -15.55 -13.21 2.49
N SER A 40 -15.29 -13.53 3.75
CA SER A 40 -16.32 -13.86 4.74
C SER A 40 -17.32 -12.71 4.93
N ALA A 41 -16.82 -11.48 5.16
CA ALA A 41 -17.65 -10.29 5.32
C ALA A 41 -18.48 -9.96 4.06
N ALA A 42 -17.95 -10.25 2.87
CA ALA A 42 -18.65 -10.09 1.59
C ALA A 42 -19.64 -11.24 1.28
N GLY A 43 -19.68 -12.29 2.10
CA GLY A 43 -20.47 -13.50 1.83
C GLY A 43 -20.02 -14.23 0.57
N LYS A 44 -18.70 -14.23 0.29
CA LYS A 44 -18.06 -14.88 -0.88
C LYS A 44 -17.00 -15.88 -0.44
N SER A 45 -16.63 -16.77 -1.34
CA SER A 45 -15.50 -17.68 -1.10
C SER A 45 -14.17 -17.05 -1.52
N PRO A 46 -13.04 -17.49 -0.93
CA PRO A 46 -11.71 -17.12 -1.39
C PRO A 46 -11.48 -17.38 -2.88
N ALA A 47 -12.02 -18.47 -3.43
CA ALA A 47 -11.91 -18.77 -4.85
C ALA A 47 -12.57 -17.70 -5.74
N VAL A 48 -13.66 -17.07 -5.28
CA VAL A 48 -14.32 -15.99 -6.01
C VAL A 48 -13.49 -14.71 -5.99
N PHE A 49 -12.74 -14.45 -4.91
CA PHE A 49 -11.84 -13.30 -4.83
C PHE A 49 -10.80 -13.31 -5.96
N TYR A 50 -10.13 -14.44 -6.16
CA TYR A 50 -9.09 -14.60 -7.16
C TYR A 50 -9.55 -14.48 -8.62
N ARG A 51 -10.86 -14.37 -8.85
CA ARG A 51 -11.42 -14.05 -10.17
C ARG A 51 -11.37 -12.56 -10.50
N TYR A 52 -11.22 -11.71 -9.48
CA TYR A 52 -11.26 -10.24 -9.62
C TYR A 52 -9.95 -9.58 -9.20
N PHE A 53 -9.27 -10.15 -8.20
CA PHE A 53 -8.06 -9.59 -7.63
C PHE A 53 -6.99 -10.66 -7.48
N SER A 54 -5.75 -10.34 -7.81
CA SER A 54 -4.63 -11.28 -7.66
C SER A 54 -4.26 -11.48 -6.19
N ASP A 55 -4.31 -10.40 -5.40
CA ASP A 55 -3.98 -10.42 -3.98
C ASP A 55 -4.62 -9.22 -3.24
N LYS A 56 -4.24 -9.01 -1.98
CA LYS A 56 -4.75 -7.94 -1.13
C LYS A 56 -4.23 -6.55 -1.54
N GLU A 57 -3.03 -6.48 -2.12
CA GLU A 57 -2.42 -5.23 -2.59
C GLU A 57 -3.09 -4.74 -3.87
N ASP A 58 -3.39 -5.65 -4.80
CA ASP A 58 -4.18 -5.39 -6.01
C ASP A 58 -5.58 -4.88 -5.67
N LEU A 59 -6.24 -5.50 -4.68
CA LEU A 59 -7.51 -4.97 -4.15
C LEU A 59 -7.34 -3.56 -3.59
N LEU A 60 -6.30 -3.30 -2.79
CA LEU A 60 -6.06 -1.97 -2.22
C LEU A 60 -5.82 -0.92 -3.32
N ALA A 61 -5.04 -1.27 -4.35
CA ALA A 61 -4.79 -0.41 -5.50
C ALA A 61 -6.09 -0.08 -6.24
N ALA A 62 -6.95 -1.08 -6.50
CA ALA A 62 -8.25 -0.87 -7.13
C ALA A 62 -9.17 0.04 -6.30
N LEU A 63 -9.13 -0.08 -4.97
CA LEU A 63 -9.88 0.80 -4.07
C LEU A 63 -9.37 2.24 -4.12
N ALA A 64 -8.04 2.43 -4.16
CA ALA A 64 -7.42 3.74 -4.28
C ALA A 64 -7.76 4.41 -5.61
N GLU A 65 -7.70 3.66 -6.71
CA GLU A 65 -8.08 4.16 -8.04
C GLU A 65 -9.55 4.59 -8.09
N SER A 66 -10.47 3.78 -7.54
CA SER A 66 -11.88 4.17 -7.44
C SER A 66 -12.08 5.42 -6.58
N PHE A 67 -11.36 5.55 -5.46
CA PHE A 67 -11.46 6.73 -4.61
C PHE A 67 -10.99 8.01 -5.33
N LEU A 68 -9.88 7.93 -6.06
CA LEU A 68 -9.38 9.05 -6.87
C LEU A 68 -10.40 9.45 -7.95
N HIS A 69 -11.00 8.47 -8.61
CA HIS A 69 -12.04 8.74 -9.61
C HIS A 69 -13.30 9.38 -9.00
N ASP A 70 -13.75 8.90 -7.83
CA ASP A 70 -15.02 9.32 -7.24
C ASP A 70 -14.93 10.61 -6.42
N VAL A 71 -13.76 10.90 -5.82
CA VAL A 71 -13.56 12.04 -4.91
C VAL A 71 -12.68 13.12 -5.52
N VAL A 72 -11.62 12.75 -6.26
CA VAL A 72 -10.59 13.69 -6.72
C VAL A 72 -10.93 14.29 -8.08
N ALA A 73 -11.40 13.48 -9.03
CA ALA A 73 -11.76 13.97 -10.37
C ALA A 73 -12.89 15.03 -10.36
N PRO A 74 -13.94 14.93 -9.52
CA PRO A 74 -14.98 15.96 -9.47
C PRO A 74 -14.58 17.20 -8.65
N SER A 75 -13.60 17.09 -7.75
CA SER A 75 -13.23 18.16 -6.81
C SER A 75 -12.10 19.08 -7.31
N GLY A 76 -11.48 18.77 -8.46
CA GLY A 76 -10.39 19.57 -9.03
C GLY A 76 -9.09 19.51 -8.22
N LEU A 77 -9.02 18.66 -7.20
CA LEU A 77 -7.82 18.45 -6.39
C LEU A 77 -6.82 17.60 -7.19
N SER A 78 -5.53 17.94 -7.18
CA SER A 78 -4.48 17.07 -7.69
C SER A 78 -3.71 16.52 -6.50
N VAL A 79 -3.85 15.21 -6.23
CA VAL A 79 -3.06 14.54 -5.20
C VAL A 79 -1.71 14.17 -5.80
N HIS A 80 -0.69 14.99 -5.53
CA HIS A 80 0.70 14.62 -5.82
C HIS A 80 1.15 13.60 -4.78
N LEU A 81 1.01 12.32 -5.08
CA LEU A 81 1.67 11.30 -4.29
C LEU A 81 3.18 11.47 -4.48
N PRO A 82 3.98 11.68 -3.42
CA PRO A 82 5.42 11.64 -3.59
C PRO A 82 5.80 10.24 -4.08
N ASP A 83 6.52 10.15 -5.21
CA ASP A 83 7.16 8.93 -5.66
C ASP A 83 8.22 8.53 -4.61
N THR A 84 7.81 7.90 -3.51
CA THR A 84 8.80 7.47 -2.52
C THR A 84 9.56 6.28 -3.10
N PRO A 85 10.88 6.40 -3.11
CA PRO A 85 11.61 5.63 -2.13
C PRO A 85 12.30 6.57 -1.15
N THR A 86 11.59 7.05 -0.11
CA THR A 86 12.26 7.60 1.07
C THR A 86 12.75 6.43 1.94
N THR A 87 13.66 5.63 1.38
CA THR A 87 14.74 5.05 2.17
C THR A 87 15.79 6.14 2.27
N THR A 88 15.52 7.15 3.08
CA THR A 88 16.60 7.93 3.70
C THR A 88 17.23 6.99 4.73
N ARG A 89 18.04 6.04 4.23
CA ARG A 89 19.06 5.43 5.04
C ARG A 89 20.07 6.53 5.31
N SER A 90 19.87 7.24 6.42
CA SER A 90 20.84 8.16 7.00
C SER A 90 22.20 7.47 7.03
N SER A 91 23.08 7.90 6.14
CA SER A 91 24.51 7.64 6.22
C SER A 91 25.01 8.23 7.54
N PRO A 92 25.63 7.46 8.46
CA PRO A 92 26.38 8.07 9.53
C PRO A 92 27.55 8.81 8.91
N ARG A 93 27.46 10.14 8.90
CA ARG A 93 28.54 11.07 8.59
C ARG A 93 29.64 10.87 9.64
N TRP A 94 30.53 9.92 9.43
CA TRP A 94 31.79 9.88 10.17
C TRP A 94 32.62 11.09 9.74
N SER A 95 32.75 12.07 10.62
CA SER A 95 33.74 13.15 10.54
C SER A 95 34.68 12.99 11.73
N PRO A 96 36.01 12.97 11.52
CA PRO A 96 36.97 12.63 12.55
C PRO A 96 37.25 13.86 13.40
N ASP A 97 37.03 13.77 14.71
CA ASP A 97 37.63 14.69 15.66
C ASP A 97 37.96 13.93 16.94
N THR A 98 39.25 13.88 17.27
CA THR A 98 39.77 14.39 18.54
C THR A 98 41.27 14.14 18.65
N GLY A 99 42.00 15.19 19.03
CA GLY A 99 43.00 15.06 20.08
C GLY A 99 44.44 14.89 19.63
N THR A 100 45.09 16.03 19.38
CA THR A 100 46.51 16.26 19.65
C THR A 100 46.95 15.65 21.00
N SER A 101 48.07 14.92 20.98
CA SER A 101 49.14 14.88 21.99
C SER A 101 49.60 13.44 22.30
N SER A 102 50.83 13.11 21.90
CA SER A 102 51.76 12.36 22.74
C SER A 102 53.18 12.49 22.20
N ASN A 103 53.96 13.33 22.89
CA ASN A 103 55.43 13.27 22.95
C ASN A 103 55.91 11.87 23.38
N ARG A 104 56.98 11.35 22.76
CA ARG A 104 58.23 10.93 23.43
C ARG A 104 59.24 10.27 22.47
N THR A 105 60.48 10.78 22.53
CA THR A 105 61.80 10.08 22.55
C THR A 105 62.06 9.00 21.48
N SER A 106 63.18 8.97 20.74
CA SER A 106 64.56 9.13 21.23
C SER A 106 65.54 9.32 20.05
N ALA A 107 66.51 10.20 20.23
CA ALA A 107 67.78 10.17 19.52
C ALA A 107 68.76 9.29 20.31
N SER A 108 69.46 8.38 19.64
CA SER A 108 70.81 7.90 19.94
C SER A 108 71.32 7.09 18.75
#